data_AF-A0A7K2LZL5-F1
#
_entry.id   AF-A0A7K2LZL5-F1
#
_cell.length_a   1.000
_cell.length_b   1.000
_cell.length_c   1.000
_cell.angle_alpha   90.00
_cell.angle_beta   90.00
_cell.angle_gamma   90.00
#
_symmetry.space_group_name_H-M   'P 1'
#
loop_
_entity.id
_entity.type
_entity.pdbx_description
1 polymer ?
#
loop_
_entity_poly.entity_id
_entity_poly.type
_entity_poly.pdbx_seq_one_letter_code
_entity_poly.pdbx_strand_id
1 'polypeptide(L)' 'MSAPLHEPHPAGPRRALPDTQQGMRRRNLSRVMHTVSAEGPLSRAAVASRIGLTRAAVSTLVDEL' A
#
# COMPACT_ATOMS: atom_id res chain seq x y z
N MET A 1 -30.51 -36.01 -1.86
CA MET A 1 -29.05 -35.85 -1.71
C MET A 1 -28.72 -34.42 -2.10
N SER A 2 -28.60 -33.52 -1.13
CA SER A 2 -28.37 -32.09 -1.35
C SER A 2 -27.09 -31.72 -0.61
N ALA A 3 -26.08 -31.31 -1.37
CA ALA A 3 -24.77 -30.90 -0.86
C ALA A 3 -24.88 -29.66 0.06
N PRO A 4 -23.99 -29.49 1.05
CA PRO A 4 -23.94 -28.27 1.83
C PRO A 4 -23.37 -27.15 0.95
N LEU A 5 -24.15 -26.08 0.77
CA LEU A 5 -23.67 -24.84 0.16
C LEU A 5 -22.65 -24.21 1.11
N HIS A 6 -21.40 -24.19 0.69
CA HIS A 6 -20.36 -23.42 1.34
C HIS A 6 -20.67 -21.94 1.12
N GLU A 7 -21.27 -21.28 2.12
CA GLU A 7 -21.28 -19.82 2.17
C GLU A 7 -19.83 -19.35 2.29
N PRO A 8 -19.29 -18.59 1.31
CA PRO A 8 -17.99 -17.97 1.48
C PRO A 8 -18.15 -16.92 2.57
N HIS A 9 -17.70 -17.24 3.79
CA HIS A 9 -17.50 -16.26 4.84
C HIS A 9 -16.76 -15.06 4.24
N PRO A 10 -17.35 -13.86 4.14
CA PRO A 10 -16.55 -12.69 3.86
C PRO A 10 -15.58 -12.58 5.02
N ALA A 11 -14.29 -12.74 4.73
CA ALA A 11 -13.23 -12.47 5.68
C ALA A 11 -13.53 -11.10 6.30
N GLY A 12 -14.02 -11.09 7.54
CA GLY A 12 -14.35 -9.87 8.26
C GLY A 12 -13.15 -8.93 8.21
N PRO A 13 -13.36 -7.62 8.26
CA PRO A 13 -12.25 -6.67 8.19
C PRO A 13 -11.30 -7.07 9.32
N ARG A 14 -10.14 -7.62 8.94
CA ARG A 14 -9.00 -7.75 9.85
C ARG A 14 -8.98 -6.40 10.53
N ARG A 15 -9.12 -6.40 11.86
CA ARG A 15 -8.69 -5.29 12.70
C ARG A 15 -7.20 -5.11 12.39
N ALA A 16 -6.92 -4.46 11.27
CA ALA A 16 -5.63 -3.92 10.94
C ALA A 16 -5.48 -2.80 11.95
N LEU A 17 -4.85 -3.15 13.07
CA LEU A 17 -4.47 -2.26 14.14
C LEU A 17 -4.00 -0.95 13.48
N PRO A 18 -4.59 0.21 13.79
CA PRO A 18 -4.24 1.48 13.15
C PRO A 18 -2.72 1.69 13.08
N ASP A 19 -2.00 1.25 14.11
CA ASP A 19 -0.54 1.25 14.18
C ASP A 19 0.15 0.44 13.08
N THR A 20 -0.43 -0.67 12.61
CA THR A 20 0.12 -1.47 11.52
C THR A 20 -0.03 -0.77 10.17
N GLN A 21 -1.17 -0.12 9.92
CA GLN A 21 -1.36 0.65 8.68
C GLN A 21 -0.53 1.93 8.68
N GLN A 22 -0.51 2.65 9.80
CA GLN A 22 0.32 3.85 9.95
C GLN A 22 1.81 3.53 9.89
N GLY A 23 2.25 2.43 10.51
CA GLY A 23 3.62 1.92 10.40
C GLY A 23 3.98 1.56 8.96
N MET A 24 3.08 0.91 8.23
CA MET A 24 3.28 0.59 6.82
C MET A 24 3.34 1.85 5.94
N ARG A 25 2.45 2.82 6.17
CA ARG A 25 2.46 4.12 5.48
C ARG A 25 3.78 4.85 5.72
N ARG A 26 4.20 4.99 6.97
CA ARG A 26 5.48 5.62 7.34
C ARG A 26 6.67 4.93 6.68
N ARG A 27 6.72 3.59 6.70
CA ARG A 27 7.77 2.83 6.00
C ARG A 27 7.76 3.10 4.49
N ASN A 28 6.60 3.12 3.87
CA ASN A 28 6.48 3.37 2.45
C ASN A 28 6.87 4.81 2.09
N LEU A 29 6.46 5.79 2.90
CA LEU A 29 6.85 7.18 2.74
C LEU A 29 8.37 7.35 2.80
N SER A 30 9.03 6.72 3.78
CA SER A 30 10.50 6.72 3.85
C SER A 30 11.15 6.14 2.59
N ARG A 31 10.59 5.07 2.01
CA ARG A 31 11.10 4.50 0.75
C ARG A 31 10.88 5.43 -0.44
N VAL A 32 9.74 6.13 -0.51
CA VAL A 32 9.46 7.14 -1.55
C VAL A 32 10.46 8.29 -1.45
N MET A 33 10.62 8.90 -0.26
CA MET A 33 11.56 10.00 -0.03
C MET A 33 13.00 9.62 -0.34
N HIS A 34 13.43 8.43 0.09
CA HIS A 34 14.77 7.92 -0.24
C HIS A 34 14.95 7.74 -1.75
N THR A 35 13.95 7.18 -2.45
CA THR A 35 14.05 6.95 -3.90
C THR A 35 14.14 8.25 -4.67
N VAL A 36 13.31 9.24 -4.33
CA VAL A 36 13.35 10.57 -4.97
C VAL A 36 14.64 11.31 -4.64
N SER A 37 15.14 11.19 -3.41
CA SER A 37 16.42 11.80 -3.03
C SER A 37 17.61 11.19 -3.76
N ALA A 38 17.59 9.89 -4.03
CA ALA A 38 18.69 9.19 -4.71
C ALA A 38 18.67 9.36 -6.24
N GLU A 39 17.48 9.38 -6.84
CA GLU A 39 17.30 9.35 -8.30
C GLU A 39 16.92 10.72 -8.90
N GLY A 40 16.66 11.71 -8.04
CA GLY A 40 16.11 13.00 -8.45
C GLY A 40 14.60 12.95 -8.74
N PRO A 41 14.05 13.97 -9.42
CA PRO A 41 12.63 14.05 -9.75
C PRO A 41 12.18 12.86 -10.62
N LEU A 42 11.23 12.07 -10.10
CA LEU A 42 10.64 10.92 -10.78
C LEU A 42 9.13 11.05 -10.89
N SER A 43 8.54 10.46 -11.94
CA SER A 43 7.09 10.30 -12.00
C SER A 43 6.58 9.35 -10.91
N ARG A 44 5.35 9.55 -10.41
CA ARG A 44 4.71 8.66 -9.43
C ARG A 44 4.71 7.19 -9.89
N ALA A 45 4.57 6.96 -11.20
CA ALA A 45 4.62 5.62 -11.79
C ALA A 45 6.02 5.00 -11.71
N ALA A 46 7.07 5.78 -11.99
CA ALA A 46 8.45 5.30 -11.91
C ALA A 46 8.83 4.96 -10.47
N VAL A 47 8.41 5.77 -9.48
CA VAL A 47 8.60 5.47 -8.07
C VAL A 47 7.90 4.15 -7.70
N ALA A 48 6.62 4.01 -8.05
CA ALA A 48 5.82 2.82 -7.77
C ALA A 48 6.48 1.52 -8.28
N SER A 49 6.94 1.51 -9.54
CA SER A 49 7.65 0.36 -10.12
C SER A 49 8.94 0.03 -9.39
N ARG A 50 9.70 1.03 -8.93
CA ARG A 50 10.98 0.82 -8.23
C ARG A 50 10.82 0.25 -6.84
N ILE A 51 9.79 0.65 -6.10
CA ILE A 51 9.59 0.23 -4.70
C ILE A 51 8.58 -0.92 -4.56
N GLY A 52 8.03 -1.40 -5.66
CA GLY A 52 7.07 -2.51 -5.69
C GLY A 52 5.71 -2.14 -5.09
N LEU A 53 5.27 -0.90 -5.29
CA LEU A 53 3.95 -0.42 -4.87
C LEU A 53 3.06 -0.12 -6.06
N THR A 54 1.76 0.02 -5.82
CA THR A 54 0.83 0.48 -6.86
C THR A 54 0.94 1.99 -7.06
N ARG A 55 0.61 2.46 -8.26
CA ARG A 55 0.56 3.90 -8.55
C ARG A 55 -0.41 4.65 -7.63
N ALA A 56 -1.54 4.03 -7.31
CA ALA A 56 -2.54 4.58 -6.40
C ALA A 56 -1.98 4.74 -4.97
N ALA A 57 -1.30 3.72 -4.45
CA ALA A 57 -0.68 3.78 -3.12
C ALA A 57 0.39 4.88 -3.05
N VAL A 58 1.22 5.03 -4.09
CA VAL A 58 2.20 6.12 -4.14
C VAL A 58 1.53 7.49 -4.24
N SER A 59 0.41 7.63 -4.97
CA SER A 59 -0.32 8.90 -5.02
C SER A 59 -0.77 9.33 -3.64
N THR A 60 -1.46 8.44 -2.90
CA THR A 60 -1.92 8.74 -1.55
C THR A 60 -0.79 9.16 -0.62
N LEU A 61 0.38 8.50 -0.69
CA LEU A 61 1.54 8.86 0.13
C LEU A 61 2.16 10.21 -0.24
N VAL A 62 2.16 10.55 -1.53
CA VAL A 62 2.68 11.85 -2.01
C VAL A 62 1.72 12.99 -1.67
N ASP A 63 0.42 12.73 -1.65
CA ASP A 63 -0.58 13.74 -1.29
C ASP A 63 -0.57 14.07 0.23
N GLU A 64 0.16 13.30 1.05
CA GLU A 64 0.40 13.55 2.48
C GLU A 64 1.65 14.43 2.76
N LEU A 65 2.41 14.82 1.72
CA LEU A 65 3.60 15.67 1.80
C LEU A 65 3.27 17.14 1.54
#